data_AF-D8UM77-F1
#
_entry.id   AF-D8UM77-F1
#
_cell.length_a   1.000
_cell.length_b   1.000
_cell.length_c   1.000
_cell.angle_alpha   90.00
_cell.angle_beta   90.00
_cell.angle_gamma   90.00
#
_symmetry.space_group_name_H-M   'P 1'
#
loop_
_entity.id
_entity.type
_entity.pdbx_description
1 polymer ?
#
loop_
_entity_poly.entity_id
_entity_poly.type
_entity_poly.pdbx_seq_one_letter_code
_entity_poly.pdbx_strand_id
1 'polypeptide(L)'
;MFNIILFGPPGSGKGTQSEKLIAAYGLKHLSTGDLLRSEIAAQTPLGLEAKSIMDKGQLVPDEVVVGMISSALDQNPQAKGFLFDGFPRTEAQSIALDKLLKLKNTEIGVVLALDVSEEEL
;
A
#
# COMPACT_ATOMS: atom_id res chain seq x y z
N MET A 1 -10.72 -12.45 -1.34
CA MET A 1 -10.29 -11.06 -1.07
C MET A 1 -10.22 -10.34 -2.42
N PHE A 2 -10.76 -9.12 -2.55
CA PHE A 2 -10.70 -8.34 -3.78
C PHE A 2 -9.79 -7.12 -3.61
N ASN A 3 -8.65 -7.12 -4.27
CA ASN A 3 -7.62 -6.10 -4.06
C ASN A 3 -7.55 -5.11 -5.22
N ILE A 4 -7.42 -3.82 -4.88
CA ILE A 4 -7.39 -2.72 -5.83
C ILE A 4 -6.10 -1.94 -5.62
N ILE A 5 -5.42 -1.58 -6.71
CA ILE A 5 -4.39 -0.53 -6.66
C ILE A 5 -4.97 0.73 -7.27
N LEU A 6 -4.73 1.88 -6.61
CA LEU A 6 -5.10 3.19 -7.15
C LEU A 6 -3.85 4.04 -7.42
N PHE A 7 -3.69 4.45 -8.67
CA PHE A 7 -2.64 5.33 -9.16
C PHE A 7 -3.19 6.68 -9.59
N GLY A 8 -2.36 7.70 -9.50
CA GLY A 8 -2.66 9.04 -9.98
C GLY A 8 -1.64 10.05 -9.47
N PRO A 9 -1.36 11.12 -10.23
CA PRO A 9 -0.42 12.17 -9.82
C PRO A 9 -0.88 12.87 -8.53
N PRO A 10 0.02 13.56 -7.80
CA PRO A 10 -0.39 14.46 -6.73
C PRO A 10 -1.44 15.46 -7.25
N GLY A 11 -2.48 15.76 -6.46
CA GLY A 11 -3.56 16.67 -6.90
C GLY A 11 -4.73 16.00 -7.63
N SER A 12 -4.57 14.79 -8.20
CA SER A 12 -5.60 14.08 -9.00
C SER A 12 -6.89 13.66 -8.28
N GLY A 13 -7.10 14.03 -7.01
CA GLY A 13 -8.25 13.58 -6.23
C GLY A 13 -8.19 12.12 -5.79
N LYS A 14 -7.04 11.44 -5.94
CA LYS A 14 -6.83 10.04 -5.55
C LYS A 14 -7.34 9.71 -4.14
N GLY A 15 -6.96 10.50 -3.13
CA GLY A 15 -7.38 10.27 -1.74
C GLY A 15 -8.90 10.26 -1.59
N THR A 16 -9.59 11.22 -2.22
CA THR A 16 -11.05 11.31 -2.22
C THR A 16 -11.69 10.09 -2.88
N GLN A 17 -11.12 9.58 -3.97
CA GLN A 17 -11.63 8.38 -4.63
C GLN A 17 -11.33 7.10 -3.82
N SER A 18 -10.16 7.00 -3.19
CA SER A 18 -9.82 5.92 -2.27
C SER A 18 -10.87 5.78 -1.17
N GLU A 19 -11.18 6.88 -0.47
CA GLU A 19 -12.17 6.88 0.63
C GLU A 19 -13.55 6.40 0.18
N LYS A 20 -14.01 6.85 -0.99
CA LYS A 20 -15.28 6.42 -1.58
C LYS A 20 -15.29 4.93 -1.91
N LEU A 21 -14.22 4.41 -2.52
CA LEU A 21 -14.09 3.00 -2.87
C LEU A 21 -14.02 2.12 -1.62
N ILE A 22 -13.26 2.54 -0.61
CA ILE A 22 -13.16 1.87 0.68
C ILE A 22 -14.53 1.75 1.33
N ALA A 23 -15.28 2.85 1.43
CA ALA A 23 -16.60 2.85 2.04
C ALA A 23 -17.62 2.02 1.24
N ALA A 24 -17.63 2.14 -0.09
CA ALA A 24 -18.59 1.46 -0.95
C ALA A 24 -18.41 -0.07 -0.96
N TYR A 25 -17.16 -0.55 -0.95
CA TYR A 25 -16.86 -1.98 -1.08
C TYR A 25 -16.43 -2.64 0.26
N GLY A 26 -16.29 -1.86 1.33
CA GLY A 26 -15.81 -2.34 2.63
C GLY A 26 -14.38 -2.85 2.58
N LEU A 27 -13.51 -2.18 1.80
CA LEU A 27 -12.09 -2.51 1.68
C LEU A 27 -11.32 -1.92 2.86
N LYS A 28 -10.16 -2.49 3.20
CA LYS A 28 -9.22 -1.83 4.09
C LYS A 28 -8.26 -0.95 3.30
N HIS A 29 -7.98 0.25 3.80
CA HIS A 29 -6.96 1.10 3.23
C HIS A 29 -5.58 0.56 3.60
N LEU A 30 -4.72 0.39 2.61
CA LEU A 30 -3.32 0.04 2.78
C LEU A 30 -2.47 1.13 2.15
N SER A 31 -2.10 2.10 2.98
CA SER A 31 -1.17 3.18 2.65
C SER A 31 0.20 2.84 3.22
N THR A 32 1.24 2.78 2.38
CA THR A 32 2.59 2.45 2.85
C THR A 32 3.16 3.49 3.82
N GLY A 33 2.82 4.76 3.63
CA GLY A 33 3.22 5.83 4.55
C GLY A 33 2.56 5.69 5.93
N ASP A 34 1.29 5.31 5.98
CA ASP A 34 0.59 5.06 7.25
C ASP A 34 1.07 3.79 7.93
N LEU A 35 1.30 2.74 7.14
CA LEU A 35 1.82 1.48 7.62
C LEU A 35 3.20 1.66 8.26
N LEU A 36 4.14 2.33 7.57
CA LEU A 36 5.45 2.67 8.11
C LEU A 36 5.35 3.45 9.42
N ARG A 37 4.54 4.51 9.45
CA ARG A 37 4.33 5.32 10.66
C ARG A 37 3.75 4.49 11.81
N SER A 38 2.81 3.59 11.53
CA SER A 38 2.20 2.73 12.55
C SER A 38 3.19 1.70 13.12
N GLU A 39 4.00 1.07 12.27
CA GLU A 39 5.01 0.09 12.69
C GLU A 39 6.10 0.76 13.54
N ILE A 40 6.54 1.98 13.14
CA ILE A 40 7.48 2.80 13.91
C ILE A 40 6.88 3.18 15.27
N ALA A 41 5.63 3.65 15.30
CA ALA A 41 4.95 4.04 16.53
C ALA A 41 4.73 2.85 17.47
N ALA A 42 4.44 1.67 16.92
CA ALA A 42 4.27 0.42 17.66
C ALA A 42 5.60 -0.23 18.08
N GLN A 43 6.74 0.33 17.67
CA GLN A 43 8.08 -0.19 17.98
C GLN A 43 8.28 -1.66 17.60
N THR A 44 7.68 -2.10 16.49
CA THR A 44 7.87 -3.46 15.99
C THR A 44 9.29 -3.65 15.46
N PRO A 45 9.80 -4.89 15.32
CA PRO A 45 11.12 -5.12 14.73
C PRO A 45 11.29 -4.46 13.36
N LEU A 46 10.29 -4.58 12.47
CA LEU A 46 10.30 -3.93 11.15
C LEU A 46 10.20 -2.40 11.26
N GLY A 47 9.40 -1.88 12.20
CA GLY A 47 9.28 -0.45 12.46
C GLY A 47 10.58 0.17 12.95
N LEU A 48 11.30 -0.49 13.85
CA LEU A 48 12.59 -0.02 14.36
C LEU A 48 13.68 -0.04 13.26
N GLU A 49 13.68 -1.06 12.42
CA GLU A 49 14.56 -1.13 11.25
C GLU A 49 14.28 0.01 10.27
N ALA A 50 13.00 0.19 9.87
CA ALA A 50 12.59 1.26 8.99
C ALA A 50 12.93 2.64 9.56
N LYS A 51 12.70 2.86 10.87
CA LYS A 51 13.06 4.10 11.55
C LYS A 51 14.56 4.40 11.45
N SER A 52 15.41 3.41 11.72
CA SER A 52 16.87 3.55 11.66
C SER A 52 17.38 3.94 10.27
N ILE A 53 16.73 3.44 9.21
CA ILE A 53 17.04 3.77 7.81
C ILE A 53 16.56 5.21 7.50
N MET A 54 15.34 5.54 7.87
CA MET A 54 14.75 6.86 7.64
C MET A 54 15.49 7.98 8.39
N ASP A 55 15.92 7.74 9.63
CA ASP A 55 16.70 8.69 10.42
C ASP A 55 18.05 9.05 9.75
N LYS A 56 18.56 8.18 8.87
CA LYS A 56 19.77 8.42 8.06
C LYS A 56 19.48 9.14 6.73
N GLY A 57 18.23 9.55 6.49
CA GLY A 57 17.77 10.13 5.23
C GLY A 57 17.73 9.12 4.07
N GLN A 58 17.77 7.82 4.37
CA GLN A 58 17.73 6.76 3.37
C GLN A 58 16.28 6.31 3.12
N LEU A 59 16.02 5.82 1.90
CA LEU A 59 14.74 5.20 1.56
C LEU A 59 14.66 3.80 2.17
N VAL A 60 13.49 3.47 2.71
CA VAL A 60 13.22 2.13 3.25
C VAL A 60 13.24 1.11 2.10
N PRO A 61 13.99 0.00 2.21
CA PRO A 61 14.05 -1.03 1.19
C PRO A 61 12.68 -1.64 0.87
N ASP A 62 12.46 -1.99 -0.39
CA ASP A 62 11.21 -2.58 -0.87
C ASP A 62 10.81 -3.84 -0.08
N GLU A 63 11.78 -4.67 0.29
CA GLU A 63 11.59 -5.91 1.05
C GLU A 63 10.97 -5.65 2.42
N VAL A 64 11.39 -4.58 3.09
CA VAL A 64 10.84 -4.16 4.39
C VAL A 64 9.39 -3.74 4.21
N VAL A 65 9.09 -2.95 3.17
CA VAL A 65 7.72 -2.51 2.86
C VAL A 65 6.81 -3.70 2.53
N VAL A 66 7.29 -4.66 1.73
CA VAL A 66 6.57 -5.90 1.39
C VAL A 66 6.32 -6.75 2.64
N GLY A 67 7.29 -6.82 3.56
CA GLY A 67 7.12 -7.50 4.85
C GLY A 67 6.02 -6.86 5.71
N MET A 68 5.98 -5.53 5.76
CA MET A 68 4.91 -4.80 6.45
C MET A 68 3.54 -5.04 5.80
N ILE A 69 3.46 -5.06 4.46
CA ILE A 69 2.23 -5.39 3.73
C ILE A 69 1.76 -6.81 4.10
N SER A 70 2.67 -7.79 4.12
CA SER A 70 2.34 -9.16 4.52
C SER A 70 1.74 -9.20 5.94
N SER A 71 2.37 -8.49 6.89
CA SER A 71 1.86 -8.38 8.27
C SER A 71 0.45 -7.78 8.31
N ALA A 72 0.21 -6.71 7.54
CA ALA A 72 -1.10 -6.08 7.45
C ALA A 72 -2.17 -7.00 6.89
N LEU A 73 -1.85 -7.83 5.89
CA LEU A 73 -2.76 -8.86 5.38
C LEU A 73 -3.08 -9.91 6.46
N ASP A 74 -2.06 -10.40 7.16
CA ASP A 74 -2.19 -11.45 8.19
C ASP A 74 -2.99 -10.99 9.41
N GLN A 75 -2.87 -9.72 9.79
CA GLN A 75 -3.65 -9.11 10.88
C GLN A 75 -5.14 -8.92 10.52
N ASN A 76 -5.51 -9.10 9.25
CA ASN A 76 -6.83 -8.79 8.73
C ASN A 76 -7.42 -9.95 7.89
N PRO A 77 -7.49 -11.17 8.44
CA PRO A 77 -7.88 -12.37 7.67
C PRO A 77 -9.33 -12.34 7.19
N GLN A 78 -10.19 -11.55 7.83
CA GLN A 78 -11.61 -11.39 7.48
C GLN A 78 -11.87 -10.17 6.57
N ALA A 79 -10.83 -9.47 6.12
CA ALA A 79 -11.00 -8.34 5.22
C ALA A 79 -11.58 -8.79 3.88
N LYS A 80 -12.57 -8.04 3.37
CA LYS A 80 -13.14 -8.27 2.03
C LYS A 80 -12.09 -8.05 0.93
N GLY A 81 -11.13 -7.17 1.18
CA GLY A 81 -10.18 -6.68 0.20
C GLY A 81 -9.35 -5.52 0.73
N PHE A 82 -8.31 -5.15 0.00
CA PHE A 82 -7.48 -3.99 0.31
C PHE A 82 -7.43 -3.03 -0.87
N LEU A 83 -7.40 -1.73 -0.57
CA LEU A 83 -7.02 -0.69 -1.50
C LEU A 83 -5.58 -0.29 -1.20
N PHE A 84 -4.68 -0.57 -2.13
CA PHE A 84 -3.28 -0.22 -2.08
C PHE A 84 -3.09 1.20 -2.60
N ASP A 85 -2.60 2.09 -1.73
CA ASP A 85 -2.35 3.49 -2.04
C ASP A 85 -0.86 3.79 -1.95
N GLY A 86 -0.29 4.24 -3.07
CA GLY A 86 1.12 4.60 -3.16
C GLY A 86 2.10 3.43 -3.22
N PHE A 87 1.62 2.20 -3.50
CA PHE A 87 2.42 1.01 -3.76
C PHE A 87 1.69 0.05 -4.71
N PRO A 88 2.37 -0.60 -5.66
CA PRO A 88 3.79 -0.45 -6.01
C PRO A 88 4.08 0.89 -6.71
N ARG A 89 5.35 1.30 -6.79
CA ARG A 89 5.86 2.48 -7.52
C ARG A 89 6.94 2.13 -8.54
N THR A 90 7.50 0.93 -8.45
CA THR A 90 8.52 0.41 -9.35
C THR A 90 8.10 -0.98 -9.85
N GLU A 91 8.64 -1.41 -10.97
CA GLU A 91 8.41 -2.75 -11.50
C GLU A 91 8.85 -3.84 -10.51
N ALA A 92 9.99 -3.62 -9.83
CA ALA A 92 10.49 -4.54 -8.80
C ALA A 92 9.48 -4.71 -7.64
N GLN A 93 8.85 -3.62 -7.20
CA GLN A 93 7.79 -3.66 -6.19
C GLN A 93 6.56 -4.41 -6.68
N SER A 94 6.15 -4.22 -7.94
CA SER A 94 5.03 -4.97 -8.54
C SER A 94 5.30 -6.47 -8.54
N ILE A 95 6.49 -6.90 -8.95
CA ILE A 95 6.90 -8.31 -8.94
C ILE A 95 6.90 -8.88 -7.51
N ALA A 96 7.38 -8.11 -6.54
CA ALA A 96 7.40 -8.53 -5.14
C ALA A 96 5.99 -8.66 -4.56
N LEU A 97 5.09 -7.72 -4.88
CA LEU A 97 3.69 -7.76 -4.47
C LEU A 97 2.98 -8.98 -5.05
N ASP A 98 3.14 -9.25 -6.35
CA ASP A 98 2.53 -10.42 -6.98
C ASP A 98 2.98 -11.74 -6.34
N LYS A 99 4.27 -11.86 -6.02
CA LYS A 99 4.80 -13.02 -5.29
C LYS A 99 4.15 -13.16 -3.91
N LEU A 100 4.07 -12.06 -3.15
CA LEU A 100 3.44 -12.05 -1.84
C LEU A 100 1.97 -12.47 -1.91
N LEU A 101 1.18 -11.85 -2.80
CA LEU A 101 -0.25 -12.12 -2.91
C LEU A 101 -0.51 -13.57 -3.34
N LYS A 102 0.29 -14.12 -4.25
CA LYS A 102 0.25 -15.55 -4.60
C LYS A 102 0.48 -16.46 -3.39
N LEU A 103 1.46 -16.15 -2.53
CA LEU A 103 1.69 -16.90 -1.28
C LEU A 103 0.49 -16.81 -0.32
N LYS A 104 -0.27 -15.72 -0.38
CA LYS A 104 -1.49 -15.50 0.41
C LYS A 104 -2.77 -16.01 -0.29
N ASN A 105 -2.65 -16.76 -1.40
CA ASN A 105 -3.77 -17.25 -2.20
C ASN A 105 -4.76 -16.13 -2.61
N THR A 106 -4.23 -14.97 -2.97
CA THR A 106 -5.00 -13.82 -3.48
C THR A 106 -4.23 -13.13 -4.61
N GLU A 107 -4.84 -12.16 -5.27
CA GLU A 107 -4.21 -11.39 -6.35
C GLU A 107 -4.71 -9.95 -6.36
N ILE A 108 -4.14 -9.12 -7.23
CA ILE A 108 -4.72 -7.81 -7.58
C ILE A 108 -5.85 -8.03 -8.57
N GLY A 109 -7.07 -7.61 -8.21
CA GLY A 109 -8.24 -7.73 -9.07
C GLY A 109 -8.37 -6.57 -10.06
N VAL A 110 -7.92 -5.37 -9.68
CA VAL A 110 -7.98 -4.20 -10.56
C VAL A 110 -6.88 -3.20 -10.24
N VAL A 111 -6.38 -2.54 -11.29
CA VAL A 111 -5.52 -1.36 -11.19
C VAL A 111 -6.26 -0.19 -11.81
N LEU A 112 -6.52 0.84 -11.03
CA LEU A 112 -7.17 2.07 -11.47
C LEU A 112 -6.12 3.16 -11.57
N ALA A 113 -6.01 3.80 -12.73
CA ALA A 113 -5.18 4.98 -12.93
C ALA A 113 -6.10 6.19 -13.13
N LEU A 114 -5.93 7.20 -12.27
CA LEU A 114 -6.56 8.51 -12.44
C LEU A 114 -5.72 9.31 -13.43
N ASP A 115 -6.28 9.50 -14.61
CA ASP A 115 -5.74 10.36 -15.65
C ASP A 115 -6.41 11.74 -15.54
N VAL A 116 -5.60 12.76 -15.27
CA VAL A 116 -6.03 14.14 -15.03
C VAL A 116 -5.07 15.04 -15.79
N SER A 117 -5.62 16.01 -16.53
CA SER A 117 -4.83 16.93 -17.34
C SER A 117 -3.94 17.84 -16.46
N GLU A 118 -2.81 18.31 -17.00
CA GLU A 118 -1.94 19.26 -16.27
C GLU A 118 -2.64 20.57 -15.89
N GLU A 119 -3.63 21.01 -16.66
CA GLU A 119 -4.44 22.21 -16.36
C GLU A 119 -5.29 22.03 -15.10
N GLU A 120 -5.63 20.79 -14.75
CA GLU A 120 -6.49 20.43 -13.62
C GLU A 120 -5.72 19.97 -12.36
N LEU A 121 -4.38 19.89 -12.41
CA LEU A 121 -3.49 19.48 -11.31
C LEU A 121 -2.93 20.68 -10.51
#